data_AF-A0A3C0LD49-F1
#
_entry.id   AF-A0A3C0LD49-F1
#
_cell.length_a   1.000
_cell.length_b   1.000
_cell.length_c   1.000
_cell.angle_alpha   90.00
_cell.angle_beta   90.00
_cell.angle_gamma   90.00
#
_symmetry.space_group_name_H-M   'P 1'
#
loop_
_entity.id
_entity.type
_entity.pdbx_description
1 polymer ?
#
loop_
_entity_poly.entity_id
_entity_poly.type
_entity_poly.pdbx_seq_one_letter_code
_entity_poly.pdbx_strand_id
1 'polypeptide(L)'
;MTEKLLKLDAKIVIILYILIEIICVGMGMGIPIFCILFGFPLGWYIVKRICMSVEYSHLMFYKILKLSFLASVFTFLLMIVIWGRTIPMLFDPMSDFQNFGHPFILYDPKISFIGWLILMIFISPFLQLLTTIFSSFITLIRIEQKNSNSV
;
A
#
# COMPACT_ATOMS: atom_id res chain seq x y z
N MET A 1 -4.10 -24.30 2.52
CA MET A 1 -4.45 -23.25 1.53
C MET A 1 -3.29 -22.28 1.31
N THR A 2 -2.66 -21.79 2.38
CA THR A 2 -1.49 -20.88 2.36
C THR A 2 -0.28 -21.43 1.57
N GLU A 3 0.04 -22.72 1.64
CA GLU A 3 1.18 -23.26 0.89
C GLU A 3 1.02 -23.22 -0.64
N LYS A 4 -0.22 -23.34 -1.15
CA LYS A 4 -0.49 -23.22 -2.59
C LYS A 4 -0.26 -21.79 -3.08
N LEU A 5 -0.71 -20.80 -2.31
CA LEU A 5 -0.50 -19.37 -2.58
C LEU A 5 0.99 -18.98 -2.59
N LEU A 6 1.79 -19.64 -1.74
CA LEU A 6 3.23 -19.37 -1.65
C LEU A 6 4.04 -20.00 -2.79
N LYS A 7 3.51 -21.00 -3.49
CA LYS A 7 4.16 -21.67 -4.64
C LYS A 7 3.76 -21.09 -6.00
N LEU A 8 2.94 -20.03 -6.05
CA LEU A 8 2.50 -19.41 -7.30
C LEU A 8 3.66 -18.79 -8.09
N ASP A 9 3.55 -18.80 -9.42
CA ASP A 9 4.50 -18.11 -10.29
C ASP A 9 4.55 -16.60 -9.95
N ALA A 10 5.74 -16.00 -10.00
CA ALA A 10 5.94 -14.58 -9.73
C ALA A 10 5.06 -13.68 -10.61
N LYS A 11 4.82 -14.04 -11.88
CA LYS A 11 3.95 -13.29 -12.79
C LYS A 11 2.51 -13.26 -12.30
N ILE A 12 1.99 -14.41 -11.84
CA ILE A 12 0.62 -14.53 -11.34
C ILE A 12 0.46 -13.67 -10.07
N VAL A 13 1.45 -13.69 -9.18
CA VAL A 13 1.46 -12.87 -7.97
C VAL A 13 1.42 -11.37 -8.29
N ILE A 14 2.21 -10.93 -9.26
CA ILE A 14 2.22 -9.52 -9.70
C ILE A 14 0.86 -9.13 -10.27
N ILE A 15 0.25 -9.98 -11.10
CA ILE A 15 -1.08 -9.71 -11.67
C ILE A 15 -2.13 -9.61 -10.56
N LEU A 16 -2.14 -10.55 -9.62
CA LEU A 16 -3.07 -10.53 -8.48
C LEU A 16 -2.87 -9.29 -7.62
N TYR A 17 -1.63 -8.90 -7.33
CA TYR A 17 -1.31 -7.68 -6.60
C TYR A 17 -1.91 -6.45 -7.31
N ILE A 18 -1.64 -6.28 -8.61
CA ILE A 18 -2.16 -5.14 -9.39
C ILE A 18 -3.68 -5.10 -9.37
N LEU A 19 -4.35 -6.24 -9.58
CA LEU A 19 -5.82 -6.31 -9.58
C LEU A 19 -6.41 -5.95 -8.22
N ILE A 20 -5.86 -6.50 -7.14
CA ILE A 20 -6.31 -6.19 -5.78
C ILE A 20 -6.08 -4.71 -5.47
N GLU A 21 -4.91 -4.16 -5.84
CA GLU A 21 -4.59 -2.76 -5.62
C GLU A 21 -5.60 -1.84 -6.32
N ILE A 22 -5.90 -2.10 -7.60
CA ILE A 22 -6.91 -1.33 -8.36
C ILE A 22 -8.29 -1.39 -7.68
N ILE A 23 -8.69 -2.58 -7.20
CA ILE A 23 -9.95 -2.74 -6.46
C ILE A 23 -9.91 -1.94 -5.15
N CYS A 24 -8.82 -2.01 -4.39
CA CYS A 24 -8.65 -1.27 -3.14
C CYS A 24 -8.74 0.25 -3.37
N VAL A 25 -8.14 0.77 -4.45
CA VAL A 25 -8.27 2.18 -4.81
C VAL A 25 -9.71 2.53 -5.18
N GLY A 26 -10.35 1.73 -6.02
CA GLY A 26 -11.72 1.98 -6.49
C GLY A 26 -12.77 1.92 -5.38
N MET A 27 -12.61 1.03 -4.40
CA MET A 27 -13.50 0.92 -3.24
C MET A 27 -13.27 2.03 -2.20
N GLY A 28 -12.08 2.62 -2.16
CA GLY A 28 -11.71 3.70 -1.25
C GLY A 28 -12.18 5.07 -1.73
N MET A 29 -13.50 5.26 -1.89
CA MET A 29 -14.11 6.48 -2.47
C MET A 29 -13.93 7.79 -1.66
N GLY A 30 -13.03 7.83 -0.67
CA GLY A 30 -12.74 9.05 0.10
C GLY A 30 -11.39 9.04 0.82
N ILE A 31 -10.90 7.89 1.25
CA ILE A 31 -9.54 7.68 1.78
C ILE A 31 -9.14 6.27 1.30
N PRO A 32 -7.92 6.04 0.79
CA PRO A 32 -7.50 4.73 0.28
C PRO A 32 -7.09 3.82 1.44
N ILE A 33 -7.99 3.69 2.42
CA ILE A 33 -7.79 2.90 3.64
C ILE A 33 -7.55 1.43 3.29
N PHE A 34 -8.17 0.93 2.22
CA PHE A 34 -7.96 -0.43 1.75
C PHE A 34 -6.54 -0.65 1.22
N CYS A 35 -5.94 0.32 0.52
CA CYS A 35 -4.53 0.24 0.11
C CYS A 35 -3.60 0.21 1.32
N ILE A 36 -3.86 1.06 2.31
CA ILE A 36 -3.08 1.10 3.56
C ILE A 36 -3.20 -0.25 4.28
N LEU A 37 -4.42 -0.76 4.48
CA LEU A 37 -4.65 -2.03 5.16
C LEU A 37 -4.10 -3.23 4.37
N PHE A 38 -4.09 -3.15 3.05
CA PHE A 38 -3.52 -4.18 2.19
C PHE A 38 -1.99 -4.31 2.36
N GLY A 39 -1.32 -3.27 2.88
CA GLY A 39 0.08 -3.38 3.31
C GLY A 39 0.32 -4.49 4.34
N PHE A 40 -0.63 -4.77 5.23
CA PHE A 40 -0.49 -5.84 6.23
C PHE A 40 -0.39 -7.25 5.60
N PRO A 41 -1.37 -7.75 4.84
CA PRO A 41 -1.27 -9.06 4.20
C PRO A 41 -0.13 -9.12 3.19
N LEU A 42 0.19 -8.01 2.51
CA LEU A 42 1.33 -7.94 1.58
C LEU A 42 2.66 -8.17 2.30
N GLY A 43 2.91 -7.49 3.42
CA GLY A 43 4.15 -7.65 4.21
C GLY A 43 4.33 -9.07 4.73
N TRP A 44 3.26 -9.67 5.26
CA TRP A 44 3.25 -11.08 5.66
C TRP A 44 3.61 -12.01 4.49
N TYR A 45 3.01 -11.79 3.33
CA TYR A 45 3.23 -12.61 2.14
C TYR A 45 4.66 -12.50 1.61
N ILE A 46 5.23 -11.28 1.55
CA ILE A 46 6.61 -11.02 1.14
C ILE A 46 7.59 -11.84 1.99
N VAL A 47 7.46 -11.77 3.32
CA VAL A 47 8.36 -12.49 4.23
C VAL A 47 8.23 -14.00 4.05
N LYS A 48 7.00 -14.53 3.99
CA LYS A 48 6.78 -15.96 3.78
C LYS A 48 7.41 -16.47 2.49
N ARG A 49 7.35 -15.69 1.40
CA ARG A 49 8.00 -16.03 0.13
C ARG A 49 9.52 -15.98 0.20
N ILE A 50 10.08 -14.95 0.85
CA ILE A 50 11.54 -14.82 0.98
C ILE A 50 12.10 -15.97 1.82
N CYS A 51 11.50 -16.28 2.98
CA CYS A 51 11.97 -17.38 3.84
C CYS A 51 11.88 -18.77 3.19
N MET A 52 11.02 -18.98 2.19
CA MET A 52 10.99 -20.23 1.42
C MET A 52 12.12 -20.35 0.40
N SER A 53 12.79 -19.25 0.05
CA SER A 53 13.74 -19.18 -1.07
C SER A 53 15.16 -18.83 -0.67
N VAL A 54 15.37 -18.31 0.56
CA VAL A 54 16.66 -17.77 1.01
C VAL A 54 16.88 -18.15 2.48
N GLU A 55 18.05 -18.66 2.81
CA GLU A 55 18.50 -18.81 4.21
C GLU A 55 18.60 -17.44 4.90
N TYR A 56 18.37 -17.40 6.22
CA TYR A 56 18.42 -16.17 7.01
C TYR A 56 19.74 -15.41 6.77
N SER A 57 19.65 -14.25 6.12
CA SER A 57 20.81 -13.44 5.74
C SER A 57 20.44 -11.96 5.67
N HIS A 58 21.44 -11.08 5.72
CA HIS A 58 21.28 -9.62 5.60
C HIS A 58 20.56 -9.19 4.29
N LEU A 59 20.60 -10.04 3.26
CA LEU A 59 19.88 -9.83 2.00
C LEU A 59 18.35 -9.86 2.16
N MET A 60 17.84 -10.46 3.24
CA MET A 60 16.41 -10.55 3.53
C MET A 60 15.80 -9.16 3.79
N PHE A 61 16.42 -8.36 4.66
CA PHE A 61 15.94 -7.00 4.96
C PHE A 61 15.95 -6.10 3.73
N TYR A 62 17.03 -6.18 2.92
CA TYR A 62 17.11 -5.45 1.66
C TYR A 62 15.98 -5.85 0.70
N LYS A 63 15.68 -7.15 0.56
CA LYS A 63 14.56 -7.62 -0.28
C LYS A 63 13.20 -7.14 0.23
N ILE A 64 12.97 -7.16 1.54
CA ILE A 64 11.73 -6.66 2.16
C ILE A 64 11.56 -5.16 1.87
N LEU A 65 12.61 -4.37 2.10
CA LEU A 65 12.58 -2.92 1.84
C LEU A 65 12.35 -2.63 0.36
N LYS A 66 13.07 -3.33 -0.53
CA LYS A 66 12.93 -3.16 -1.99
C LYS A 66 11.52 -3.48 -2.47
N LEU A 67 10.93 -4.60 -2.03
CA LEU A 67 9.58 -5.00 -2.44
C LEU A 67 8.50 -4.10 -1.84
N SER A 68 8.63 -3.72 -0.55
CA SER A 68 7.71 -2.78 0.09
C SER A 68 7.75 -1.40 -0.59
N PHE A 69 8.95 -0.92 -0.92
CA PHE A 69 9.14 0.33 -1.65
C PHE A 69 8.56 0.26 -3.07
N LEU A 70 8.79 -0.83 -3.80
CA LEU A 70 8.24 -1.01 -5.15
C LEU A 70 6.70 -1.02 -5.13
N ALA A 71 6.09 -1.68 -4.15
CA ALA A 71 4.63 -1.67 -3.98
C ALA A 71 4.11 -0.26 -3.69
N SER A 72 4.74 0.47 -2.77
CA SER A 72 4.37 1.85 -2.45
C SER A 72 4.53 2.80 -3.65
N VAL A 73 5.62 2.67 -4.43
CA VAL A 73 5.81 3.44 -5.67
C VAL A 73 4.72 3.13 -6.69
N PHE A 74 4.33 1.86 -6.83
CA PHE A 74 3.23 1.48 -7.72
C PHE A 74 1.92 2.15 -7.29
N THR A 75 1.56 2.08 -6.01
CA THR A 75 0.38 2.76 -5.47
C THR A 75 0.47 4.28 -5.67
N PHE A 76 1.64 4.88 -5.42
CA PHE A 76 1.87 6.31 -5.64
C PHE A 76 1.59 6.74 -7.08
N LEU A 77 2.11 5.99 -8.06
CA LEU A 77 1.85 6.25 -9.48
C LEU A 77 0.37 6.09 -9.82
N LEU A 78 -0.29 5.06 -9.28
CA LEU A 78 -1.72 4.83 -9.47
C LEU A 78 -2.55 6.00 -8.90
N MET A 79 -2.17 6.53 -7.73
CA MET A 79 -2.84 7.69 -7.12
C MET A 79 -2.62 8.97 -7.93
N ILE A 80 -1.42 9.19 -8.50
CA ILE A 80 -1.18 10.30 -9.42
C ILE A 80 -2.07 10.21 -10.65
N VAL A 81 -2.21 9.01 -11.24
CA VAL A 81 -3.03 8.86 -12.46
C VAL A 81 -4.52 9.15 -12.17
N ILE A 82 -5.02 8.67 -11.02
CA ILE A 82 -6.45 8.79 -10.68
C ILE A 82 -6.80 10.18 -10.13
N TRP A 83 -5.98 10.71 -9.22
CA TRP A 83 -6.25 11.96 -8.50
C TRP A 83 -5.47 13.16 -9.04
N GLY A 84 -4.33 12.95 -9.70
CA GLY A 84 -3.56 14.03 -10.30
C GLY A 84 -4.35 14.80 -11.37
N ARG A 85 -5.30 14.15 -12.04
CA ARG A 85 -6.20 14.80 -13.00
C ARG A 85 -7.12 15.86 -12.39
N THR A 86 -7.31 15.86 -11.07
CA THR A 86 -8.15 16.85 -10.38
C THR A 86 -7.35 18.02 -9.80
N ILE A 87 -6.02 17.99 -9.88
CA ILE A 87 -5.13 19.11 -9.49
C ILE A 87 -5.46 20.41 -10.24
N PRO A 88 -5.75 20.41 -11.56
CA PRO A 88 -6.07 21.65 -12.29
C PRO A 88 -7.27 22.42 -11.71
N MET A 89 -8.20 21.74 -11.03
CA MET A 89 -9.36 22.38 -10.39
C MET A 89 -8.95 23.42 -9.34
N LEU A 90 -7.76 23.28 -8.72
CA LEU A 90 -7.25 24.26 -7.75
C LEU A 90 -7.03 25.66 -8.32
N PHE A 91 -6.80 25.74 -9.64
CA PHE A 91 -6.50 26.97 -10.36
C PHE A 91 -7.71 27.52 -11.12
N ASP A 92 -8.81 26.77 -11.18
CA ASP A 92 -10.07 27.24 -11.77
C ASP A 92 -10.96 27.88 -10.70
N PRO A 93 -11.18 29.21 -10.76
CA PRO A 93 -12.02 29.92 -9.80
C PRO A 93 -13.50 29.50 -9.84
N MET A 94 -13.95 28.81 -10.89
CA MET A 94 -15.32 28.31 -11.02
C MET A 94 -15.51 26.89 -10.46
N SER A 95 -14.47 26.27 -9.89
CA SER A 95 -14.55 24.92 -9.34
C SER A 95 -15.42 24.86 -8.09
N ASP A 96 -16.42 23.97 -8.10
CA ASP A 96 -17.24 23.67 -6.93
C ASP A 96 -16.57 22.59 -6.06
N PHE A 97 -15.86 23.04 -5.03
CA PHE A 97 -15.23 22.15 -4.04
C PHE A 97 -16.24 21.57 -3.04
N GLN A 98 -17.35 22.26 -2.76
CA GLN A 98 -18.30 21.82 -1.73
C GLN A 98 -19.03 20.54 -2.14
N ASN A 99 -19.40 20.44 -3.41
CA ASN A 99 -20.14 19.29 -3.95
C ASN A 99 -19.24 18.26 -4.66
N PHE A 100 -17.92 18.41 -4.57
CA PHE A 100 -16.97 17.50 -5.21
C PHE A 100 -16.98 16.08 -4.60
N GLY A 101 -17.41 15.95 -3.34
CA GLY A 101 -17.50 14.65 -2.65
C GLY A 101 -16.27 14.25 -1.84
N HIS A 102 -15.30 15.16 -1.65
CA HIS A 102 -14.22 14.95 -0.69
C HIS A 102 -14.71 15.20 0.76
N PRO A 103 -14.13 14.53 1.76
CA PRO A 103 -14.44 14.83 3.16
C PRO A 103 -13.98 16.25 3.55
N PHE A 104 -14.74 16.91 4.42
CA PHE A 104 -14.34 18.16 5.07
C PHE A 104 -13.35 17.86 6.20
N ILE A 105 -12.07 17.74 5.83
CA ILE A 105 -10.97 17.56 6.78
C ILE A 105 -10.71 18.87 7.55
N LEU A 106 -10.95 20.01 6.89
CA LEU A 106 -10.78 21.35 7.42
C LEU A 106 -12.08 22.14 7.23
N TYR A 107 -12.18 23.33 7.84
CA TYR A 107 -13.39 24.15 7.75
C TYR A 107 -13.66 24.67 6.33
N ASP A 108 -12.60 25.08 5.61
CA ASP A 108 -12.72 25.60 4.25
C ASP A 108 -12.77 24.47 3.20
N PRO A 109 -13.69 24.53 2.21
CA PRO A 109 -13.81 23.51 1.16
C PRO A 109 -12.53 23.36 0.31
N LYS A 110 -11.91 24.47 -0.09
CA LYS A 110 -10.72 24.46 -0.95
C LYS A 110 -9.51 23.91 -0.21
N ILE A 111 -9.31 24.32 1.05
CA ILE A 111 -8.21 23.79 1.87
C ILE A 111 -8.44 22.30 2.19
N SER A 112 -9.69 21.88 2.44
CA SER A 112 -10.03 20.46 2.60
C SER A 112 -9.71 19.63 1.37
N PHE A 113 -9.99 20.14 0.17
CA PHE A 113 -9.63 19.49 -1.09
C PHE A 113 -8.12 19.32 -1.25
N ILE A 114 -7.32 20.36 -0.90
CA ILE A 114 -5.85 20.27 -0.92
C ILE A 114 -5.36 19.19 0.05
N GLY A 115 -5.84 19.23 1.30
CA GLY A 115 -5.47 18.25 2.32
C GLY A 115 -5.85 16.82 1.90
N TRP A 116 -7.01 16.67 1.27
CA TRP A 116 -7.47 15.42 0.71
C TRP A 116 -6.57 14.93 -0.44
N LEU A 117 -6.17 15.78 -1.39
CA LEU A 117 -5.22 15.40 -2.44
C LEU A 117 -3.87 14.94 -1.87
N ILE A 118 -3.36 15.65 -0.85
CA ILE A 118 -2.12 15.25 -0.15
C ILE A 118 -2.30 13.87 0.50
N LEU A 119 -3.45 13.64 1.12
CA LEU A 119 -3.79 12.37 1.74
C LEU A 119 -3.82 11.23 0.71
N MET A 120 -4.51 11.42 -0.41
CA MET A 120 -4.65 10.40 -1.45
C MET A 120 -3.32 10.10 -2.14
N ILE A 121 -2.58 11.14 -2.54
CA ILE A 121 -1.40 10.99 -3.41
C ILE A 121 -0.14 10.64 -2.61
N PHE A 122 0.08 11.27 -1.45
CA PHE A 122 1.37 11.14 -0.75
C PHE A 122 1.27 10.31 0.52
N ILE A 123 0.37 10.70 1.43
CA ILE A 123 0.29 10.08 2.76
C ILE A 123 -0.09 8.61 2.64
N SER A 124 -1.02 8.28 1.74
CA SER A 124 -1.55 6.93 1.66
C SER A 124 -0.54 5.89 1.13
N PRO A 125 0.15 6.11 0.01
CA PRO A 125 1.23 5.21 -0.41
C PRO A 125 2.34 5.11 0.64
N PHE A 126 2.64 6.20 1.34
CA PHE A 126 3.61 6.19 2.43
C PHE A 126 3.15 5.34 3.63
N LEU A 127 1.88 5.44 4.04
CA LEU A 127 1.32 4.59 5.09
C LEU A 127 1.24 3.12 4.65
N GLN A 128 0.97 2.83 3.38
CA GLN A 128 1.06 1.48 2.84
C GLN A 128 2.49 0.93 2.91
N LEU A 129 3.51 1.75 2.62
CA LEU A 129 4.91 1.37 2.83
C LEU A 129 5.18 0.98 4.28
N LEU A 130 4.79 1.85 5.22
CA LEU A 130 5.01 1.63 6.66
C LEU A 130 4.30 0.38 7.17
N THR A 131 3.03 0.18 6.81
CA THR A 131 2.27 -1.02 7.21
C THR A 131 2.85 -2.31 6.61
N THR A 132 3.34 -2.26 5.38
CA THR A 132 4.02 -3.40 4.73
C THR A 132 5.32 -3.75 5.44
N ILE A 133 6.15 -2.75 5.73
CA ILE A 133 7.40 -2.95 6.48
C ILE A 133 7.09 -3.48 7.88
N PHE A 134 6.18 -2.84 8.60
CA PHE A 134 5.78 -3.23 9.95
C PHE A 134 5.29 -4.68 10.00
N SER A 135 4.36 -5.06 9.11
CA SER A 135 3.83 -6.43 9.03
C SER A 135 4.91 -7.45 8.66
N SER A 136 5.86 -7.06 7.81
CA SER A 136 7.01 -7.90 7.47
C SER A 136 7.86 -8.19 8.73
N PHE A 137 8.20 -7.17 9.51
CA PHE A 137 8.98 -7.36 10.75
C PHE A 137 8.24 -8.19 11.80
N ILE A 138 6.95 -7.95 12.02
CA ILE A 138 6.14 -8.78 12.93
C ILE A 138 6.12 -10.24 12.46
N THR A 139 6.04 -10.47 11.15
CA THR A 139 6.04 -11.82 10.57
C THR A 139 7.40 -12.50 10.76
N LEU A 140 8.51 -11.77 10.61
CA LEU A 140 9.85 -12.30 10.87
C LEU A 140 10.02 -12.73 12.33
N ILE A 141 9.72 -11.83 13.27
CA ILE A 141 9.81 -12.11 14.71
C ILE A 141 9.00 -13.37 15.06
N ARG A 142 7.79 -13.49 14.52
CA ARG A 142 6.92 -14.65 14.75
C ARG A 142 7.49 -15.94 14.17
N ILE A 143 8.21 -15.88 13.05
CA ILE A 143 8.89 -17.04 12.46
C ILE A 143 10.09 -17.44 13.30
N GLU A 144 10.91 -16.48 13.74
CA GLU A 144 12.08 -16.74 14.60
C GLU A 144 11.67 -17.39 15.92
N GLN A 145 10.69 -16.82 16.63
CA GLN A 145 10.15 -17.40 17.87
C GLN A 145 9.64 -18.84 17.67
N LYS A 146 8.96 -19.10 16.56
CA LYS A 146 8.47 -20.44 16.25
C LYS A 146 9.62 -21.43 16.05
N ASN A 147 10.70 -21.01 15.39
CA ASN A 147 11.87 -21.85 15.17
C ASN A 147 12.63 -22.12 16.48
N SER A 148 12.77 -21.11 17.35
CA SER A 148 13.42 -21.27 18.66
C SER A 148 12.65 -22.21 19.60
N ASN A 149 11.31 -22.21 19.58
CA ASN A 149 10.49 -23.08 20.42
C ASN A 149 10.37 -24.52 19.88
N SER A 150 10.88 -24.79 18.67
CA SER A 150 10.87 -26.12 18.05
C SER A 150 12.20 -26.88 18.16
N VAL A 151 13.19 -26.28 18.84
CA VAL A 151 14.46 -26.88 19.25
C VAL A 151 14.36 -27.24 20.72
#